data_AF-A0A518DHU4-F1
#
_entry.id   AF-A0A518DHU4-F1
#
_cell.length_a   1.000
_cell.length_b   1.000
_cell.length_c   1.000
_cell.angle_alpha   90.00
_cell.angle_beta   90.00
_cell.angle_gamma   90.00
#
_symmetry.space_group_name_H-M   'P 1'
#
loop_
_entity.id
_entity.type
_entity.pdbx_description
1 polymer ?
#
loop_
_entity_poly.entity_id
_entity_poly.type
_entity_poly.pdbx_seq_one_letter_code
_entity_poly.pdbx_strand_id
1 'polypeptide(L)'
;MVRSPCPISEQDYTYKVPAAPQAAEKTTPLGMHNFGIALNGVPFDPGAAEFFQGVRGSKWQYEPLSGALQMGIDASHAHVQPTGAYHYHGLPTGLLDAVKLDPTRHSPQIGWAADGFPMYAVYGYTDAEDDGSPIKPLKSSYRLKQGDRPGGDEPSGKYDGAFIADYEHAPGSGDLDECNGRRCVTPDFPEGTYAYFLTEDWPVIPRNYRGTPSPDFTRRGPRPR
;
A
#
# COMPACT_ATOMS: atom_id res chain seq x y z
N MET A 1 -22.22 -2.12 6.69
CA MET A 1 -22.51 -3.53 6.36
C MET A 1 -21.64 -3.88 5.17
N VAL A 2 -20.68 -4.80 5.33
CA VAL A 2 -19.70 -5.17 4.30
C VAL A 2 -20.43 -5.88 3.16
N ARG A 3 -20.53 -5.26 1.98
CA ARG A 3 -20.98 -5.95 0.76
C ARG A 3 -19.77 -6.56 0.09
N SER A 4 -19.30 -7.69 0.62
CA SER A 4 -18.22 -8.44 -0.01
C SER A 4 -18.79 -9.58 -0.86
N PRO A 5 -18.20 -9.89 -2.03
CA PRO A 5 -18.64 -11.00 -2.87
C PRO A 5 -18.49 -12.38 -2.20
N CYS A 6 -17.67 -12.49 -1.14
CA CYS A 6 -17.40 -13.73 -0.42
C CYS A 6 -17.70 -13.58 1.09
N PRO A 7 -18.12 -14.64 1.81
CA PRO A 7 -18.27 -14.61 3.26
C PRO A 7 -16.90 -14.51 3.95
N ILE A 8 -16.79 -13.67 4.97
CA ILE A 8 -15.57 -13.54 5.78
C ILE A 8 -15.42 -14.75 6.72
N SER A 9 -14.20 -15.24 6.89
CA SER A 9 -13.86 -16.25 7.90
C SER A 9 -12.55 -15.91 8.60
N GLU A 10 -12.40 -16.40 9.83
CA GLU A 10 -11.16 -16.30 10.58
C GLU A 10 -9.98 -16.89 9.79
N GLN A 11 -8.82 -16.25 9.93
CA GLN A 11 -7.59 -16.64 9.26
C GLN A 11 -6.48 -16.80 10.31
N ASP A 12 -5.64 -17.82 10.13
CA ASP A 12 -4.48 -18.05 10.98
C ASP A 12 -3.21 -17.77 10.16
N TYR A 13 -2.53 -16.67 10.49
CA TYR A 13 -1.33 -16.22 9.82
C TYR A 13 -0.13 -16.26 10.76
N THR A 14 1.01 -16.66 10.21
CA THR A 14 2.31 -16.47 10.85
C THR A 14 3.21 -15.72 9.89
N TYR A 15 3.55 -14.49 10.26
CA TYR A 15 4.49 -13.64 9.52
C TYR A 15 5.71 -13.37 10.38
N LYS A 16 6.90 -13.53 9.81
CA LYS A 16 8.15 -13.05 10.39
C LYS A 16 8.62 -11.84 9.62
N VAL A 17 9.01 -10.78 10.32
CA VAL A 17 9.64 -9.59 9.75
C VAL A 17 10.97 -9.32 10.47
N PRO A 18 11.95 -8.67 9.82
CA PRO A 18 13.18 -8.25 10.48
C PRO A 18 12.90 -7.31 11.67
N ALA A 19 13.44 -7.63 12.85
CA ALA A 19 13.34 -6.76 14.03
C ALA A 19 14.21 -5.49 13.92
N ALA A 20 15.26 -5.56 13.10
CA ALA A 20 16.16 -4.45 12.78
C ALA A 20 16.25 -4.33 11.24
N PRO A 21 15.24 -3.73 10.59
CA PRO A 21 15.18 -3.62 9.14
C PRO A 21 16.34 -2.74 8.61
N GLN A 22 16.85 -3.10 7.44
CA GLN A 22 17.93 -2.37 6.77
C GLN A 22 17.50 -2.00 5.36
N ALA A 23 17.81 -0.77 4.95
CA ALA A 23 17.60 -0.34 3.58
C ALA A 23 18.56 -1.12 2.67
N ALA A 24 18.02 -1.68 1.59
CA ALA A 24 18.81 -2.32 0.55
C ALA A 24 19.40 -1.26 -0.41
N GLU A 25 20.44 -1.65 -1.17
CA GLU A 25 21.00 -0.80 -2.22
C GLU A 25 20.00 -0.49 -3.35
N LYS A 26 19.07 -1.42 -3.57
CA LYS A 26 18.00 -1.32 -4.57
C LYS A 26 16.68 -1.67 -3.93
N THR A 27 15.64 -0.96 -4.33
CA THR A 27 14.28 -1.25 -3.92
C THR A 27 13.79 -2.56 -4.53
N THR A 28 12.84 -3.21 -3.85
CA THR A 28 12.20 -4.44 -4.33
C THR A 28 10.76 -4.13 -4.72
N PRO A 29 10.37 -4.28 -6.00
CA PRO A 29 8.98 -4.08 -6.40
C PRO A 29 8.00 -5.02 -5.71
N LEU A 30 6.83 -4.50 -5.36
CA LEU A 30 5.73 -5.31 -4.86
C LEU A 30 5.19 -6.20 -6.00
N GLY A 31 5.39 -7.51 -5.86
CA GLY A 31 4.76 -8.52 -6.70
C GLY A 31 3.30 -8.78 -6.32
N MET A 32 2.78 -9.96 -6.66
CA MET A 32 1.44 -10.42 -6.22
C MET A 32 1.46 -10.92 -4.77
N HIS A 33 1.83 -10.05 -3.83
CA HIS A 33 2.08 -10.36 -2.42
C HIS A 33 1.45 -9.29 -1.51
N ASN A 34 1.28 -9.62 -0.24
CA ASN A 34 0.84 -8.63 0.74
C ASN A 34 2.01 -7.67 1.02
N PHE A 35 1.77 -6.37 0.96
CA PHE A 35 2.77 -5.36 1.29
C PHE A 35 3.21 -5.49 2.75
N GLY A 36 2.25 -5.63 3.66
CA GLY A 36 2.49 -5.70 5.09
C GLY A 36 1.28 -6.23 5.84
N ILE A 37 1.34 -6.15 7.16
CA ILE A 37 0.28 -6.57 8.07
C ILE A 37 -0.10 -5.41 8.98
N ALA A 38 -1.40 -5.10 9.05
CA ALA A 38 -1.91 -4.10 9.98
C ALA A 38 -1.90 -4.64 11.42
N LEU A 39 -1.86 -3.74 12.40
CA LEU A 39 -1.86 -4.12 13.83
C LEU A 39 -3.13 -4.86 14.27
N ASN A 40 -4.22 -4.76 13.52
CA ASN A 40 -5.43 -5.55 13.73
C ASN A 40 -5.42 -6.92 13.02
N GLY A 41 -4.30 -7.34 12.44
CA GLY A 41 -4.12 -8.64 11.78
C GLY A 41 -4.65 -8.73 10.35
N VAL A 42 -5.11 -7.62 9.75
CA VAL A 42 -5.58 -7.61 8.36
C VAL A 42 -4.43 -7.25 7.41
N PRO A 43 -4.14 -8.05 6.38
CA PRO A 43 -3.05 -7.74 5.45
C PRO A 43 -3.35 -6.52 4.57
N PHE A 44 -2.30 -5.76 4.26
CA PHE A 44 -2.30 -4.78 3.18
C PHE A 44 -1.95 -5.50 1.88
N ASP A 45 -2.90 -5.61 0.97
CA ASP A 45 -2.71 -6.22 -0.35
C ASP A 45 -3.26 -5.26 -1.40
N PRO A 46 -2.41 -4.39 -1.94
CA PRO A 46 -2.91 -3.31 -2.77
C PRO A 46 -3.06 -3.72 -4.24
N GLY A 47 -2.67 -4.94 -4.62
CA GLY A 47 -2.66 -5.41 -6.01
C GLY A 47 -3.93 -6.17 -6.39
N ALA A 48 -4.37 -6.01 -7.65
CA ALA A 48 -5.44 -6.80 -8.25
C ALA A 48 -4.90 -8.03 -9.01
N ALA A 49 -5.68 -9.11 -9.12
CA ALA A 49 -5.36 -10.22 -10.02
C ALA A 49 -5.88 -10.00 -11.44
N GLU A 50 -6.50 -8.84 -11.68
CA GLU A 50 -7.16 -8.42 -12.90
C GLU A 50 -6.18 -7.68 -13.81
N PHE A 51 -6.05 -8.18 -15.04
CA PHE A 51 -5.19 -7.62 -16.08
C PHE A 51 -6.03 -7.34 -17.33
N PHE A 52 -5.61 -6.38 -18.14
CA PHE A 52 -6.21 -6.14 -19.45
C PHE A 52 -6.26 -7.44 -20.27
N GLN A 53 -7.43 -7.76 -20.82
CA GLN A 53 -7.70 -9.00 -21.56
C GLN A 53 -7.36 -10.29 -20.80
N GLY A 54 -7.19 -10.23 -19.48
CA GLY A 54 -6.80 -11.39 -18.66
C GLY A 54 -5.34 -11.83 -18.83
N VAL A 55 -4.49 -11.05 -19.49
CA VAL A 55 -3.08 -11.40 -19.72
C VAL A 55 -2.27 -11.15 -18.44
N ARG A 56 -2.25 -12.16 -17.57
CA ARG A 56 -1.56 -12.13 -16.27
C ARG A 56 -0.06 -11.86 -16.44
N GLY A 57 0.46 -10.97 -15.60
CA GLY A 57 1.88 -10.60 -15.61
C GLY A 57 2.27 -9.60 -16.70
N SER A 58 1.33 -9.15 -17.51
CA SER A 58 1.55 -7.98 -18.37
C SER A 58 1.65 -6.69 -17.54
N LYS A 59 2.14 -5.61 -18.14
CA LYS A 59 2.23 -4.30 -17.48
C LYS A 59 0.85 -3.69 -17.16
N TRP A 60 -0.22 -4.15 -17.82
CA TRP A 60 -1.58 -3.59 -17.70
C TRP A 60 -2.40 -4.31 -16.63
N GLN A 61 -1.94 -4.19 -15.39
CA GLN A 61 -2.69 -4.57 -14.20
C GLN A 61 -3.64 -3.45 -13.81
N TYR A 62 -4.91 -3.78 -13.53
CA TYR A 62 -5.87 -2.79 -13.06
C TYR A 62 -5.50 -2.28 -11.66
N GLU A 63 -5.72 -1.00 -11.41
CA GLU A 63 -5.63 -0.42 -10.06
C GLU A 63 -6.95 -0.67 -9.33
N PRO A 64 -6.97 -1.41 -8.20
CA PRO A 64 -8.20 -1.80 -7.51
C PRO A 64 -9.11 -0.63 -7.13
N LEU A 65 -8.53 0.51 -6.76
CA LEU A 65 -9.27 1.69 -6.30
C LEU A 65 -9.68 2.65 -7.44
N SER A 66 -9.35 2.33 -8.71
CA SER A 66 -9.65 3.20 -9.85
C SER A 66 -11.14 3.31 -10.20
N GLY A 67 -11.95 2.34 -9.76
CA GLY A 67 -13.36 2.22 -10.17
C GLY A 67 -13.55 1.66 -11.59
N ALA A 68 -12.47 1.33 -12.31
CA ALA A 68 -12.55 0.76 -13.66
C ALA A 68 -13.19 -0.65 -13.68
N LEU A 69 -13.08 -1.38 -12.57
CA LEU A 69 -13.71 -2.68 -12.36
C LEU A 69 -14.46 -2.70 -11.02
N GLN A 70 -15.63 -3.33 -11.00
CA GLN A 70 -16.38 -3.53 -9.77
C GLN A 70 -15.78 -4.69 -8.96
N MET A 71 -14.87 -4.37 -8.03
CA MET A 71 -14.17 -5.39 -7.21
C MET A 71 -14.85 -5.68 -5.85
N GLY A 72 -15.99 -5.06 -5.56
CA GLY A 72 -16.72 -5.29 -4.31
C GLY A 72 -16.01 -4.73 -3.07
N ILE A 73 -15.32 -3.60 -3.25
CA ILE A 73 -14.61 -2.87 -2.21
C ILE A 73 -15.62 -2.19 -1.26
N ASP A 74 -15.39 -2.33 0.05
CA ASP A 74 -16.23 -1.74 1.09
C ASP A 74 -15.71 -0.38 1.60
N ALA A 75 -16.35 0.14 2.65
CA ALA A 75 -16.04 1.45 3.23
C ALA A 75 -14.64 1.54 3.90
N SER A 76 -13.96 0.41 4.13
CA SER A 76 -12.57 0.37 4.60
C SER A 76 -11.58 0.13 3.45
N HIS A 77 -12.01 0.34 2.20
CA HIS A 77 -11.22 0.10 1.01
C HIS A 77 -10.67 -1.33 0.94
N ALA A 78 -11.49 -2.29 1.36
CA ALA A 78 -11.13 -3.70 1.48
C ALA A 78 -12.22 -4.61 0.93
N HIS A 79 -11.88 -5.88 0.76
CA HIS A 79 -12.85 -6.94 0.47
C HIS A 79 -12.35 -8.30 0.92
N VAL A 80 -13.22 -9.29 0.83
CA VAL A 80 -12.97 -10.69 1.16
C VAL A 80 -12.62 -11.45 -0.13
N GLN A 81 -11.47 -12.11 -0.14
CA GLN A 81 -11.08 -13.04 -1.22
C GLN A 81 -11.82 -14.39 -1.06
N PRO A 82 -11.89 -15.25 -2.09
CA PRO A 82 -12.62 -16.53 -2.02
C PRO A 82 -12.21 -17.48 -0.89
N THR A 83 -11.04 -17.30 -0.29
CA THR A 83 -10.59 -18.07 0.88
C THR A 83 -11.16 -17.58 2.22
N GLY A 84 -12.02 -16.54 2.19
CA GLY A 84 -12.60 -15.91 3.38
C GLY A 84 -11.71 -14.87 4.03
N ALA A 85 -10.49 -14.63 3.53
CA ALA A 85 -9.60 -13.62 4.07
C ALA A 85 -10.00 -12.20 3.65
N TYR A 86 -10.06 -11.31 4.62
CA TYR A 86 -10.25 -9.88 4.39
C TYR A 86 -8.90 -9.18 4.24
N HIS A 87 -8.79 -8.20 3.32
CA HIS A 87 -7.54 -7.47 3.07
C HIS A 87 -7.79 -6.06 2.54
N TYR A 88 -6.88 -5.14 2.84
CA TYR A 88 -6.95 -3.73 2.45
C TYR A 88 -6.29 -3.48 1.09
N HIS A 89 -7.03 -2.82 0.20
CA HIS A 89 -6.51 -2.19 -1.03
C HIS A 89 -6.18 -0.71 -0.85
N GLY A 90 -6.77 -0.06 0.17
CA GLY A 90 -6.58 1.37 0.43
C GLY A 90 -6.55 1.73 1.92
N LEU A 91 -6.95 2.96 2.22
CA LEU A 91 -6.98 3.47 3.60
C LEU A 91 -7.95 2.65 4.46
N PRO A 92 -7.49 2.00 5.53
CA PRO A 92 -8.31 1.11 6.33
C PRO A 92 -9.19 1.91 7.30
N THR A 93 -10.24 2.57 6.81
CA THR A 93 -11.07 3.54 7.55
C THR A 93 -11.44 3.08 8.96
N GLY A 94 -11.95 1.84 9.11
CA GLY A 94 -12.31 1.32 10.43
C GLY A 94 -11.13 1.14 11.39
N LEU A 95 -9.93 0.82 10.87
CA LEU A 95 -8.71 0.82 11.68
C LEU A 95 -8.30 2.24 12.05
N LEU A 96 -8.34 3.18 11.10
CA LEU A 96 -7.97 4.58 11.31
C LEU A 96 -8.86 5.24 12.39
N ASP A 97 -10.16 4.92 12.39
CA ASP A 97 -11.09 5.34 13.44
C ASP A 97 -10.72 4.72 14.80
N ALA A 98 -10.40 3.42 14.83
CA ALA A 98 -10.06 2.71 16.06
C ALA A 98 -8.76 3.24 16.71
N VAL A 99 -7.78 3.61 15.90
CA VAL A 99 -6.53 4.25 16.36
C VAL A 99 -6.65 5.76 16.54
N LYS A 100 -7.84 6.34 16.29
CA LYS A 100 -8.16 7.76 16.45
C LYS A 100 -7.19 8.67 15.67
N LEU A 101 -7.09 8.43 14.36
CA LEU A 101 -6.32 9.29 13.47
C LEU A 101 -6.72 10.76 13.65
N ASP A 102 -5.73 11.63 13.86
CA ASP A 102 -5.92 13.05 14.14
C ASP A 102 -5.02 13.87 13.19
N PRO A 103 -5.58 14.75 12.34
CA PRO A 103 -4.81 15.54 11.39
C PRO A 103 -3.86 16.55 12.04
N THR A 104 -3.98 16.78 13.35
CA THR A 104 -3.12 17.70 14.12
C THR A 104 -1.93 17.00 14.78
N ARG A 105 -1.82 15.67 14.64
CA ARG A 105 -0.78 14.85 15.26
C ARG A 105 -0.10 13.96 14.22
N HIS A 106 1.14 13.55 14.50
CA HIS A 106 1.77 12.50 13.71
C HIS A 106 0.88 11.25 13.70
N SER A 107 0.77 10.59 12.55
CA SER A 107 -0.02 9.37 12.44
C SER A 107 0.43 8.31 13.44
N PRO A 108 -0.50 7.52 14.01
CA PRO A 108 -0.13 6.34 14.77
C PRO A 108 0.49 5.29 13.84
N GLN A 109 1.36 4.44 14.39
CA GLN A 109 1.77 3.23 13.69
C GLN A 109 0.55 2.34 13.45
N ILE A 110 0.36 1.89 12.22
CA ILE A 110 -0.78 1.06 11.81
C ILE A 110 -0.37 -0.36 11.41
N GLY A 111 0.92 -0.64 11.28
CA GLY A 111 1.40 -1.97 10.90
C GLY A 111 2.90 -2.07 10.69
N TRP A 112 3.29 -3.20 10.11
CA TRP A 112 4.65 -3.53 9.72
C TRP A 112 4.67 -3.98 8.26
N ALA A 113 5.60 -3.42 7.47
CA ALA A 113 5.86 -3.89 6.12
C ALA A 113 6.60 -5.23 6.15
N ALA A 114 6.54 -5.98 5.05
CA ALA A 114 7.18 -7.30 4.96
C ALA A 114 8.70 -7.25 5.19
N ASP A 115 9.36 -6.11 4.92
CA ASP A 115 10.78 -5.88 5.13
C ASP A 115 11.13 -5.37 6.55
N GLY A 116 10.12 -5.22 7.42
CA GLY A 116 10.25 -4.89 8.84
C GLY A 116 10.20 -3.41 9.19
N PHE A 117 10.13 -2.50 8.21
CA PHE A 117 9.93 -1.09 8.53
C PHE A 117 8.50 -0.79 8.99
N PRO A 118 8.31 0.18 9.91
CA PRO A 118 6.99 0.56 10.39
C PRO A 118 6.15 1.23 9.29
N MET A 119 4.84 1.02 9.38
CA MET A 119 3.86 1.67 8.52
C MET A 119 3.00 2.64 9.33
N TYR A 120 2.80 3.84 8.80
CA TYR A 120 1.96 4.89 9.38
C TYR A 120 0.81 5.25 8.43
N ALA A 121 -0.21 5.92 8.98
CA ALA A 121 -1.28 6.52 8.18
C ALA A 121 -0.78 7.79 7.43
N VAL A 122 -1.65 8.76 7.16
CA VAL A 122 -1.42 9.82 6.15
C VAL A 122 -0.62 11.04 6.63
N TYR A 123 -0.57 11.30 7.93
CA TYR A 123 0.05 12.50 8.52
C TYR A 123 1.45 12.26 9.07
N GLY A 124 2.35 13.23 8.85
CA GLY A 124 3.68 13.26 9.43
C GLY A 124 4.21 14.68 9.60
N TYR A 125 5.41 14.80 10.17
CA TYR A 125 6.11 16.07 10.36
C TYR A 125 6.46 16.75 9.03
N THR A 126 6.30 18.07 8.95
CA THR A 126 6.68 18.85 7.76
C THR A 126 8.17 18.75 7.47
N ASP A 127 8.99 18.80 8.51
CA ASP A 127 10.41 18.48 8.47
C ASP A 127 10.57 17.03 8.95
N ALA A 128 11.24 16.20 8.16
CA ALA A 128 11.40 14.79 8.46
C ALA A 128 12.30 14.54 9.69
N GLU A 129 13.14 15.50 10.07
CA GLU A 129 14.14 15.35 11.13
C GLU A 129 13.77 16.09 12.43
N ASP A 130 12.64 16.81 12.45
CA ASP A 130 12.20 17.63 13.58
C ASP A 130 10.76 17.29 14.02
N ASP A 131 10.64 16.65 15.20
CA ASP A 131 9.37 16.26 15.82
C ASP A 131 8.62 17.43 16.48
N GLY A 132 9.23 18.61 16.52
CA GLY A 132 8.59 19.88 16.86
C GLY A 132 8.00 20.62 15.64
N SER A 133 8.27 20.15 14.42
CA SER A 133 7.75 20.79 13.21
C SER A 133 6.24 20.55 13.02
N PRO A 134 5.53 21.43 12.28
CA PRO A 134 4.10 21.26 12.03
C PRO A 134 3.74 19.90 11.41
N ILE A 135 2.48 19.49 11.58
CA ILE A 135 1.93 18.28 10.97
C ILE A 135 1.29 18.61 9.61
N LYS A 136 1.48 17.73 8.63
CA LYS A 136 0.78 17.78 7.34
C LYS A 136 0.46 16.37 6.81
N PRO A 137 -0.52 16.22 5.91
CA PRO A 137 -0.62 15.00 5.11
C PRO A 137 0.63 14.88 4.22
N LEU A 138 1.26 13.72 4.25
CA LEU A 138 2.41 13.43 3.40
C LEU A 138 1.92 13.01 2.02
N LYS A 139 2.57 13.54 0.98
CA LYS A 139 2.19 13.29 -0.41
C LYS A 139 3.10 12.29 -1.08
N SER A 140 2.51 11.41 -1.87
CA SER A 140 3.28 10.55 -2.77
C SER A 140 4.01 11.38 -3.84
N SER A 141 5.17 10.90 -4.29
CA SER A 141 5.89 11.46 -5.44
C SER A 141 5.48 10.80 -6.77
N TYR A 142 4.25 10.30 -6.87
CA TYR A 142 3.72 9.71 -8.10
C TYR A 142 2.64 10.61 -8.73
N ARG A 143 2.53 10.51 -10.05
CA ARG A 143 1.50 11.23 -10.81
C ARG A 143 0.97 10.39 -11.96
N LEU A 144 -0.21 10.72 -12.44
CA LEU A 144 -0.72 10.21 -13.70
C LEU A 144 0.16 10.71 -14.86
N LYS A 145 0.50 9.80 -15.76
CA LYS A 145 1.12 10.13 -17.04
C LYS A 145 0.20 11.01 -17.87
N GLN A 146 0.78 11.82 -18.73
CA GLN A 146 0.04 12.63 -19.69
C GLN A 146 -0.09 11.91 -21.03
N GLY A 147 -1.14 12.21 -21.78
CA GLY A 147 -1.34 11.66 -23.13
C GLY A 147 -2.16 10.37 -23.16
N ASP A 148 -1.95 9.59 -24.20
CA ASP A 148 -2.72 8.38 -24.52
C ASP A 148 -1.89 7.10 -24.29
N ARG A 149 -2.59 6.05 -23.89
CA ARG A 149 -2.08 4.69 -23.86
C ARG A 149 -1.84 4.18 -25.29
N PRO A 150 -0.98 3.16 -25.48
CA PRO A 150 -0.53 2.74 -26.81
C PRO A 150 -1.63 2.22 -27.74
N GLY A 151 -2.72 1.65 -27.22
CA GLY A 151 -3.76 1.01 -28.04
C GLY A 151 -3.28 -0.26 -28.76
N GLY A 152 -4.06 -0.71 -29.76
CA GLY A 152 -3.80 -1.97 -30.47
C GLY A 152 -4.10 -3.18 -29.58
N ASP A 153 -3.08 -4.01 -29.34
CA ASP A 153 -3.17 -5.15 -28.40
C ASP A 153 -3.04 -4.70 -26.92
N GLU A 154 -2.77 -3.42 -26.69
CA GLU A 154 -2.73 -2.79 -25.36
C GLU A 154 -3.99 -1.92 -25.13
N PRO A 155 -4.30 -1.52 -23.88
CA PRO A 155 -5.39 -0.58 -23.63
C PRO A 155 -5.20 0.72 -24.40
N SER A 156 -6.31 1.28 -24.87
CA SER A 156 -6.37 2.59 -25.53
C SER A 156 -6.93 3.66 -24.59
N GLY A 157 -7.04 4.89 -25.10
CA GLY A 157 -7.57 6.03 -24.35
C GLY A 157 -6.50 6.76 -23.54
N LYS A 158 -6.91 7.72 -22.71
CA LYS A 158 -6.01 8.52 -21.87
C LYS A 158 -5.44 7.67 -20.72
N TYR A 159 -4.30 8.07 -20.21
CA TYR A 159 -3.86 7.64 -18.88
C TYR A 159 -4.83 8.24 -17.84
N ASP A 160 -5.75 7.43 -17.34
CA ASP A 160 -6.85 7.87 -16.46
C ASP A 160 -6.77 7.25 -15.05
N GLY A 161 -5.78 6.39 -14.80
CA GLY A 161 -5.59 5.72 -13.51
C GLY A 161 -6.26 4.35 -13.40
N ALA A 162 -6.96 3.89 -14.45
CA ALA A 162 -7.52 2.53 -14.48
C ALA A 162 -6.44 1.45 -14.30
N PHE A 163 -5.21 1.70 -14.74
CA PHE A 163 -4.10 0.76 -14.62
C PHE A 163 -2.98 1.31 -13.76
N ILE A 164 -2.29 0.43 -13.03
CA ILE A 164 -1.06 0.76 -12.29
C ILE A 164 -0.03 1.42 -13.22
N ALA A 165 0.06 0.93 -14.46
CA ALA A 165 0.98 1.47 -15.47
C ALA A 165 0.63 2.88 -15.97
N ASP A 166 -0.52 3.45 -15.59
CA ASP A 166 -0.86 4.84 -15.90
C ASP A 166 -0.09 5.85 -15.05
N TYR A 167 0.48 5.39 -13.92
CA TYR A 167 1.25 6.23 -13.02
C TYR A 167 2.75 6.17 -13.33
N GLU A 168 3.45 7.25 -13.03
CA GLU A 168 4.91 7.33 -13.06
C GLU A 168 5.45 7.98 -11.79
N HIS A 169 6.62 7.53 -11.35
CA HIS A 169 7.33 8.19 -10.26
C HIS A 169 7.91 9.50 -10.79
N ALA A 170 7.61 10.59 -10.10
CA ALA A 170 8.11 11.93 -10.35
C ALA A 170 8.89 12.40 -9.10
N PRO A 171 10.18 12.07 -8.97
CA PRO A 171 10.97 12.36 -7.78
C PRO A 171 10.86 13.83 -7.34
N GLY A 172 10.61 14.05 -6.05
CA GLY A 172 10.51 15.38 -5.45
C GLY A 172 9.20 16.12 -5.74
N SER A 173 8.22 15.48 -6.39
CA SER A 173 6.89 16.07 -6.57
C SER A 173 6.01 15.99 -5.30
N GLY A 174 6.35 15.09 -4.38
CA GLY A 174 5.74 14.95 -3.06
C GLY A 174 6.77 14.89 -1.94
N ASP A 175 6.38 14.29 -0.82
CA ASP A 175 7.17 14.17 0.41
C ASP A 175 7.86 12.81 0.57
N LEU A 176 7.42 11.83 -0.22
CA LEU A 176 7.79 10.42 -0.11
C LEU A 176 8.60 9.97 -1.33
N ASP A 177 9.45 8.97 -1.14
CA ASP A 177 10.29 8.38 -2.18
C ASP A 177 9.51 7.37 -3.07
N GLU A 178 10.22 6.66 -3.96
CA GLU A 178 9.64 5.66 -4.86
C GLU A 178 8.99 4.45 -4.15
N CYS A 179 9.24 4.28 -2.85
CA CYS A 179 8.58 3.27 -2.04
C CYS A 179 7.42 3.84 -1.21
N ASN A 180 7.03 5.09 -1.46
CA ASN A 180 6.02 5.80 -0.67
C ASN A 180 6.40 5.85 0.82
N GLY A 181 7.69 6.00 1.09
CA GLY A 181 8.24 6.16 2.43
C GLY A 181 9.27 7.28 2.48
N ARG A 182 9.81 7.52 3.68
CA ARG A 182 10.95 8.42 3.89
C ARG A 182 11.69 8.05 5.16
N ARG A 183 12.94 8.51 5.30
CA ARG A 183 13.63 8.51 6.58
C ARG A 183 13.16 9.72 7.39
N CYS A 184 12.67 9.49 8.60
CA CYS A 184 12.17 10.53 9.48
C CYS A 184 12.18 10.11 10.95
N VAL A 185 12.11 11.09 11.84
CA VAL A 185 11.71 10.88 13.24
C VAL A 185 10.21 10.61 13.31
N THR A 186 9.81 9.81 14.29
CA THR A 186 8.41 9.47 14.59
C THR A 186 8.24 9.33 16.09
N PRO A 187 7.01 9.40 16.65
CA PRO A 187 6.79 9.19 18.08
C PRO A 187 7.35 7.86 18.61
N ASP A 188 7.28 6.80 17.81
CA ASP A 188 7.75 5.45 18.17
C ASP A 188 9.26 5.25 17.93
N PHE A 189 9.85 6.06 17.05
CA PHE A 189 11.28 6.03 16.67
C PHE A 189 11.86 7.45 16.68
N PRO A 190 12.14 8.03 17.86
CA PRO A 190 12.61 9.41 18.00
C PRO A 190 14.04 9.62 17.49
N GLU A 191 14.84 8.56 17.42
CA GLU A 191 16.19 8.58 16.83
C GLU A 191 16.17 8.49 15.29
N GLY A 192 14.98 8.35 14.71
CA GLY A 192 14.77 8.24 13.28
C GLY A 192 14.75 6.80 12.78
N THR A 193 13.91 6.57 11.77
CA THR A 193 13.83 5.31 11.04
C THR A 193 13.43 5.58 9.59
N TYR A 194 13.54 4.58 8.72
CA TYR A 194 12.79 4.62 7.47
C TYR A 194 11.38 4.13 7.75
N ALA A 195 10.37 4.86 7.28
CA ALA A 195 8.98 4.56 7.52
C ALA A 195 8.16 4.66 6.24
N TYR A 196 7.20 3.76 6.07
CA TYR A 196 6.20 3.83 5.02
C TYR A 196 4.98 4.60 5.48
N PHE A 197 4.35 5.30 4.55
CA PHE A 197 3.12 6.02 4.80
C PHE A 197 2.05 5.57 3.81
N LEU A 198 0.82 5.41 4.31
CA LEU A 198 -0.33 5.43 3.42
C LEU A 198 -0.57 6.86 2.95
N THR A 199 -1.15 7.02 1.76
CA THR A 199 -1.46 8.34 1.20
C THR A 199 -2.90 8.44 0.74
N GLU A 200 -3.42 9.66 0.64
CA GLU A 200 -4.75 9.91 0.08
C GLU A 200 -4.78 9.68 -1.44
N ASP A 201 -3.68 10.04 -2.10
CA ASP A 201 -3.47 9.85 -3.53
C ASP A 201 -2.64 8.59 -3.83
N TRP A 202 -2.62 8.19 -5.10
CA TRP A 202 -1.90 7.00 -5.55
C TRP A 202 -0.37 7.14 -5.36
N PRO A 203 0.30 6.08 -4.89
CA PRO A 203 -0.27 4.81 -4.43
C PRO A 203 -0.72 4.92 -2.97
N VAL A 204 -1.99 4.59 -2.70
CA VAL A 204 -2.55 4.66 -1.34
C VAL A 204 -1.81 3.76 -0.36
N ILE A 205 -1.44 2.55 -0.80
CA ILE A 205 -0.55 1.63 -0.11
C ILE A 205 0.73 1.51 -0.96
N PRO A 206 1.93 1.53 -0.35
CA PRO A 206 3.21 1.39 -1.05
C PRO A 206 3.29 0.25 -2.07
N ARG A 207 4.05 0.46 -3.14
CA ARG A 207 4.26 -0.49 -4.26
C ARG A 207 5.70 -1.01 -4.38
N ASN A 208 6.59 -0.59 -3.49
CA ASN A 208 7.98 -1.04 -3.44
C ASN A 208 8.44 -1.14 -1.99
N TYR A 209 9.39 -2.03 -1.75
CA TYR A 209 10.10 -2.14 -0.48
C TYR A 209 11.47 -1.47 -0.57
N ARG A 210 11.80 -0.72 0.46
CA ARG A 210 13.12 -0.13 0.72
C ARG A 210 14.13 -1.16 1.23
N GLY A 211 13.68 -2.16 1.98
CA GLY A 211 14.48 -3.28 2.44
C GLY A 211 14.23 -4.56 1.64
N THR A 212 14.65 -5.69 2.23
CA THR A 212 14.38 -7.02 1.70
C THR A 212 13.12 -7.59 2.36
N PRO A 213 12.00 -7.77 1.62
CA PRO A 213 10.77 -8.28 2.20
C PRO A 213 10.89 -9.75 2.60
N SER A 214 10.24 -10.10 3.71
CA SER A 214 10.12 -11.47 4.18
C SER A 214 9.31 -12.32 3.20
N PRO A 215 9.76 -13.54 2.87
CA PRO A 215 9.03 -14.44 1.97
C PRO A 215 7.71 -14.94 2.58
N ASP A 216 7.46 -14.76 3.88
CA ASP A 216 6.22 -15.17 4.54
C ASP A 216 5.00 -14.39 4.01
N PHE A 217 5.21 -13.20 3.45
CA PHE A 217 4.17 -12.37 2.84
C PHE A 217 3.85 -12.75 1.39
N THR A 218 4.64 -13.66 0.81
CA THR A 218 4.31 -14.22 -0.50
C THR A 218 3.04 -15.05 -0.39
N ARG A 219 2.07 -14.77 -1.26
CA ARG A 219 0.84 -15.58 -1.38
C ARG A 219 1.22 -17.01 -1.77
N ARG A 220 1.36 -17.89 -0.78
CA ARG A 220 1.39 -19.32 -1.02
C ARG A 220 -0.02 -19.72 -1.43
N GLY A 221 -0.16 -20.36 -2.59
CA GLY A 221 -1.38 -21.12 -2.90
C GLY A 221 -1.71 -22.08 -1.74
N PRO A 222 -2.94 -22.63 -1.69
CA PRO A 222 -3.39 -23.44 -0.57
C PRO A 222 -2.33 -24.48 -0.21
N ARG A 223 -1.87 -24.46 1.06
CA ARG A 223 -0.98 -25.51 1.57
C ARG A 223 -1.74 -26.85 1.40
N PRO A 224 -1.14 -27.88 0.80
CA PRO A 224 -1.71 -29.22 0.86
C PRO A 224 -1.94 -29.56 2.34
N ARG A 225 -3.14 -30.03 2.65
CA ARG A 225 -3.44 -30.64 3.95
C ARG A 225 -2.65 -31.94 4.10
#